data_AF-A0A179B1I3-F1
#
_entry.id   AF-A0A179B1I3-F1
#
_cell.length_a   1.000
_cell.length_b   1.000
_cell.length_c   1.000
_cell.angle_alpha   90.00
_cell.angle_beta   90.00
_cell.angle_gamma   90.00
#
_symmetry.space_group_name_H-M   'P 1'
#
loop_
_entity.id
_entity.type
_entity.pdbx_description
1 polymer ?
#
loop_
_entity_poly.entity_id
_entity_poly.type
_entity_poly.pdbx_seq_one_letter_code
_entity_poly.pdbx_strand_id
1 'polypeptide(L)'
;MVEETSRFPLVRKGYDRAQVDEHIHELESALEESESALEETKSQVTELDSRILRLSGELAEAKQQVRENSRPSYGGLGSRVERLLRSTEEQAMDVMSRANSDAEAIIARAKERAALLTSSAEAEAQDTLTSARTKADQLRATSRQEADALAINAHRTAEELVASAEREADRVRTSASNEVSSMRSEIDHYVESQRANVDAELSEMRAAAEEEVSKIRAEATRDATRLRSETDEIVAALRASVDREVANLRKRSADERAAIDAEARERTEAMVSDAEGRAEAAERRLAEATQRAEQITSDSEKTATATLNQAQEEASSIVSAARDEARRIRSEANAEAAAMAHSAEEHVASLESQRDALLTYLEDMRSMLASSDSGLALANIVSAGQARAETPTVTSAASAASAPESGDEGAEVHEIEVPRAVESEEDKPADQDKSKSAAGKKKPQAKASGKSASSKAGGAAKKKQAS
;
A
#
# COMPACT_ATOMS: atom_id res chain seq x y z
N MET A 1 -86.64 -80.37 -182.19
CA MET A 1 -88.07 -80.20 -182.50
C MET A 1 -88.40 -78.73 -182.34
N VAL A 2 -89.44 -78.22 -183.00
CA VAL A 2 -89.94 -76.86 -182.79
C VAL A 2 -91.20 -76.99 -181.94
N GLU A 3 -91.21 -76.37 -180.76
CA GLU A 3 -92.40 -76.23 -179.94
C GLU A 3 -92.59 -74.75 -179.62
N GLU A 4 -93.77 -74.23 -179.94
CA GLU A 4 -94.17 -72.85 -179.64
C GLU A 4 -94.61 -72.74 -178.18
N THR A 5 -93.66 -72.78 -177.24
CA THR A 5 -93.93 -72.34 -175.87
C THR A 5 -94.26 -70.85 -175.87
N SER A 6 -95.54 -70.52 -175.64
CA SER A 6 -96.08 -69.16 -175.76
C SER A 6 -95.39 -68.19 -174.79
N ARG A 7 -94.33 -67.51 -175.28
CA ARG A 7 -93.45 -66.62 -174.52
C ARG A 7 -94.13 -65.37 -173.96
N PHE A 8 -95.36 -65.11 -174.40
CA PHE A 8 -96.22 -64.01 -173.95
C PHE A 8 -97.68 -64.50 -173.78
N PRO A 9 -98.42 -64.03 -172.76
CA PRO A 9 -99.86 -64.23 -172.63
C PRO A 9 -100.65 -63.16 -173.40
N LEU A 10 -101.78 -63.54 -173.99
CA LEU A 10 -102.62 -62.63 -174.78
C LEU A 10 -103.68 -61.94 -173.91
N VAL A 11 -103.74 -60.60 -173.99
CA VAL A 11 -104.85 -59.80 -173.46
C VAL A 11 -105.73 -59.34 -174.63
N ARG A 12 -107.01 -59.00 -174.38
CA ARG A 12 -108.04 -58.80 -175.42
C ARG A 12 -107.63 -57.78 -176.50
N LYS A 13 -107.17 -58.30 -177.65
CA LYS A 13 -106.62 -57.60 -178.84
C LYS A 13 -105.18 -57.05 -178.75
N GLY A 14 -104.28 -57.72 -178.02
CA GLY A 14 -102.84 -57.48 -178.18
C GLY A 14 -101.93 -58.42 -177.38
N TYR A 15 -100.65 -58.42 -177.74
CA TYR A 15 -99.58 -58.75 -176.79
C TYR A 15 -99.47 -57.60 -175.77
N ASP A 16 -99.07 -57.90 -174.53
CA ASP A 16 -98.69 -56.84 -173.60
C ASP A 16 -97.38 -56.20 -174.07
N ARG A 17 -97.44 -54.91 -174.35
CA ARG A 17 -96.30 -54.14 -174.83
C ARG A 17 -95.16 -54.12 -173.81
N ALA A 18 -95.46 -54.09 -172.50
CA ALA A 18 -94.43 -54.06 -171.48
C ALA A 18 -93.55 -55.33 -171.51
N GLN A 19 -94.14 -56.51 -171.71
CA GLN A 19 -93.39 -57.77 -171.81
C GLN A 19 -92.64 -57.90 -173.13
N VAL A 20 -93.19 -57.38 -174.24
CA VAL A 20 -92.47 -57.37 -175.52
C VAL A 20 -91.26 -56.43 -175.45
N ASP A 21 -91.41 -55.25 -174.86
CA ASP A 21 -90.32 -54.30 -174.62
C ASP A 21 -89.26 -54.92 -173.67
N GLU A 22 -89.66 -55.64 -172.60
CA GLU A 22 -88.75 -56.38 -171.69
C GLU A 22 -87.99 -57.52 -172.40
N HIS A 23 -88.66 -58.28 -173.28
CA HIS A 23 -88.00 -59.38 -174.01
C HIS A 23 -87.13 -58.90 -175.17
N ILE A 24 -87.44 -57.74 -175.75
CA ILE A 24 -86.53 -57.02 -176.65
C ILE A 24 -85.28 -56.62 -175.86
N HIS A 25 -85.44 -56.09 -174.64
CA HIS A 25 -84.29 -55.67 -173.83
C HIS A 25 -83.40 -56.84 -173.36
N GLU A 26 -83.96 -58.02 -173.06
CA GLU A 26 -83.17 -59.25 -172.88
C GLU A 26 -82.37 -59.61 -174.14
N LEU A 27 -82.97 -59.48 -175.33
CA LEU A 27 -82.30 -59.79 -176.60
C LEU A 27 -81.26 -58.74 -177.00
N GLU A 28 -81.48 -57.46 -176.68
CA GLU A 28 -80.50 -56.38 -176.82
C GLU A 28 -79.31 -56.62 -175.88
N SER A 29 -79.57 -56.94 -174.61
CA SER A 29 -78.51 -57.26 -173.63
C SER A 29 -77.71 -58.50 -174.02
N ALA A 30 -78.37 -59.55 -174.53
CA ALA A 30 -77.68 -60.74 -175.04
C ALA A 30 -76.89 -60.48 -176.33
N LEU A 31 -77.32 -59.49 -177.15
CA LEU A 31 -76.58 -59.05 -178.31
C LEU A 31 -75.31 -58.28 -177.89
N GLU A 32 -75.42 -57.30 -176.99
CA GLU A 32 -74.26 -56.58 -176.43
C GLU A 32 -73.26 -57.52 -175.76
N GLU A 33 -73.73 -58.50 -174.97
CA GLU A 33 -72.87 -59.53 -174.38
C GLU A 33 -72.12 -60.32 -175.48
N SER A 34 -72.82 -60.72 -176.55
CA SER A 34 -72.21 -61.44 -177.68
C SER A 34 -71.20 -60.60 -178.49
N GLU A 35 -71.47 -59.31 -178.67
CA GLU A 35 -70.56 -58.39 -179.36
C GLU A 35 -69.31 -58.10 -178.51
N SER A 36 -69.46 -57.99 -177.18
CA SER A 36 -68.34 -57.79 -176.26
C SER A 36 -67.33 -58.95 -176.29
N ALA A 37 -67.80 -60.20 -176.31
CA ALA A 37 -66.96 -61.39 -176.47
C ALA A 37 -66.28 -61.46 -177.86
N LEU A 38 -66.90 -60.88 -178.88
CA LEU A 38 -66.35 -60.79 -180.24
C LEU A 38 -65.23 -59.74 -180.34
N GLU A 39 -65.27 -58.65 -179.57
CA GLU A 39 -64.14 -57.73 -179.42
C GLU A 39 -63.03 -58.31 -178.54
N GLU A 40 -63.35 -58.99 -177.44
CA GLU A 40 -62.32 -59.61 -176.59
C GLU A 40 -61.50 -60.65 -177.38
N THR A 41 -62.14 -61.52 -178.15
CA THR A 41 -61.45 -62.52 -178.99
C THR A 41 -60.60 -61.90 -180.11
N LYS A 42 -61.03 -60.78 -180.72
CA LYS A 42 -60.17 -60.01 -181.66
C LYS A 42 -58.91 -59.50 -180.97
N SER A 43 -59.05 -58.93 -179.76
CA SER A 43 -57.92 -58.39 -179.01
C SER A 43 -56.85 -59.45 -178.74
N GLN A 44 -57.26 -60.65 -178.33
CA GLN A 44 -56.37 -61.79 -178.08
C GLN A 44 -55.61 -62.24 -179.33
N VAL A 45 -56.25 -62.23 -180.51
CA VAL A 45 -55.57 -62.51 -181.79
C VAL A 45 -54.50 -61.45 -182.10
N THR A 46 -54.80 -60.17 -181.91
CA THR A 46 -53.80 -59.10 -182.16
C THR A 46 -52.61 -59.14 -181.19
N GLU A 47 -52.81 -59.57 -179.94
CA GLU A 47 -51.70 -59.79 -179.00
C GLU A 47 -50.78 -60.92 -179.48
N LEU A 48 -51.36 -62.05 -179.92
CA LEU A 48 -50.62 -63.21 -180.43
C LEU A 48 -49.79 -62.86 -181.67
N ASP A 49 -50.34 -62.11 -182.63
CA ASP A 49 -49.60 -61.66 -183.82
C ASP A 49 -48.42 -60.74 -183.44
N SER A 50 -48.61 -59.83 -182.47
CA SER A 50 -47.52 -58.98 -181.96
C SER A 50 -46.38 -59.81 -181.35
N ARG A 51 -46.72 -60.92 -180.70
CA ARG A 51 -45.78 -61.85 -180.06
C ARG A 51 -45.03 -62.72 -181.08
N ILE A 52 -45.71 -63.13 -182.16
CA ILE A 52 -45.08 -63.82 -183.30
C ILE A 52 -44.07 -62.90 -184.00
N LEU A 53 -44.45 -61.64 -184.27
CA LEU A 53 -43.55 -60.64 -184.86
C LEU A 53 -42.30 -60.45 -184.00
N ARG A 54 -42.44 -60.28 -182.69
CA ARG A 54 -41.32 -60.15 -181.75
C ARG A 54 -40.37 -61.35 -181.81
N LEU A 55 -40.89 -62.57 -181.69
CA LEU A 55 -40.09 -63.80 -181.74
C LEU A 55 -39.36 -63.97 -183.09
N SER A 56 -39.95 -63.50 -184.18
CA SER A 56 -39.30 -63.52 -185.50
C SER A 56 -38.08 -62.59 -185.59
N GLY A 57 -38.11 -61.45 -184.89
CA GLY A 57 -36.98 -60.51 -184.78
C GLY A 57 -35.85 -61.07 -183.93
N GLU A 58 -36.16 -61.60 -182.74
CA GLU A 58 -35.19 -62.23 -181.84
C GLU A 58 -34.45 -63.40 -182.54
N LEU A 59 -35.15 -64.16 -183.39
CA LEU A 59 -34.58 -65.24 -184.21
C LEU A 59 -33.70 -64.73 -185.37
N ALA A 60 -33.92 -63.52 -185.87
CA ALA A 60 -33.07 -62.88 -186.89
C ALA A 60 -31.75 -62.38 -186.30
N GLU A 61 -31.77 -61.79 -185.10
CA GLU A 61 -30.56 -61.35 -184.38
C GLU A 61 -29.67 -62.54 -183.98
N ALA A 62 -30.25 -63.63 -183.48
CA ALA A 62 -29.49 -64.86 -183.19
C ALA A 62 -28.76 -65.39 -184.44
N LYS A 63 -29.38 -65.30 -185.62
CA LYS A 63 -28.75 -65.66 -186.91
C LYS A 63 -27.66 -64.67 -187.37
N GLN A 64 -27.66 -63.42 -186.90
CA GLN A 64 -26.59 -62.44 -187.15
C GLN A 64 -25.33 -62.81 -186.33
N GLN A 65 -25.47 -63.02 -185.02
CA GLN A 65 -24.35 -63.32 -184.12
C GLN A 65 -23.57 -64.59 -184.55
N VAL A 66 -24.27 -65.63 -185.03
CA VAL A 66 -23.63 -66.85 -185.54
C VAL A 66 -22.79 -66.59 -186.80
N ARG A 67 -23.18 -65.65 -187.67
CA ARG A 67 -22.36 -65.28 -188.85
C ARG A 67 -21.07 -64.57 -188.44
N GLU A 68 -21.15 -63.66 -187.46
CA GLU A 68 -20.02 -62.87 -186.98
C GLU A 68 -18.97 -63.75 -186.29
N ASN A 69 -19.39 -64.76 -185.53
CA ASN A 69 -18.49 -65.77 -184.94
C ASN A 69 -17.78 -66.67 -185.99
N SER A 70 -18.25 -66.70 -187.23
CA SER A 70 -17.85 -67.71 -188.24
C SER A 70 -16.78 -67.25 -189.25
N ARG A 71 -16.19 -66.05 -189.09
CA ARG A 71 -15.14 -65.53 -189.99
C ARG A 71 -13.98 -64.82 -189.25
N PRO A 72 -12.88 -65.51 -188.93
CA PRO A 72 -11.71 -64.90 -188.29
C PRO A 72 -10.97 -63.93 -189.22
N SER A 73 -10.59 -62.76 -188.71
CA SER A 73 -9.70 -61.80 -189.40
C SER A 73 -8.79 -61.07 -188.40
N TYR A 74 -7.52 -60.88 -188.76
CA TYR A 74 -6.47 -60.41 -187.85
C TYR A 74 -6.68 -58.98 -187.33
N GLY A 75 -7.44 -58.12 -188.04
CA GLY A 75 -7.79 -56.78 -187.55
C GLY A 75 -8.57 -56.80 -186.23
N GLY A 76 -9.29 -57.88 -185.93
CA GLY A 76 -10.02 -58.04 -184.67
C GLY A 76 -9.12 -58.07 -183.43
N LEU A 77 -7.86 -58.50 -183.55
CA LEU A 77 -6.93 -58.65 -182.43
C LEU A 77 -6.57 -57.31 -181.78
N GLY A 78 -6.33 -56.26 -182.58
CA GLY A 78 -6.06 -54.91 -182.06
C GLY A 78 -7.22 -54.41 -181.18
N SER A 79 -8.45 -54.47 -181.70
CA SER A 79 -9.67 -54.12 -180.94
C SER A 79 -9.89 -54.97 -179.69
N ARG A 80 -9.30 -56.18 -179.62
CA ARG A 80 -9.45 -57.10 -178.49
C ARG A 80 -8.38 -56.86 -177.43
N VAL A 81 -7.17 -56.48 -177.83
CA VAL A 81 -6.11 -56.01 -176.92
C VAL A 81 -6.46 -54.64 -176.36
N GLU A 82 -7.00 -53.72 -177.16
CA GLU A 82 -7.50 -52.42 -176.69
C GLU A 82 -8.65 -52.59 -175.69
N ARG A 83 -9.64 -53.44 -175.99
CA ARG A 83 -10.71 -53.80 -175.03
C ARG A 83 -10.18 -54.52 -173.79
N LEU A 84 -9.14 -55.36 -173.91
CA LEU A 84 -8.52 -56.02 -172.76
C LEU A 84 -7.79 -55.01 -171.88
N LEU A 85 -6.95 -54.15 -172.46
CA LEU A 85 -6.23 -53.10 -171.72
C LEU A 85 -7.20 -52.14 -171.03
N ARG A 86 -8.21 -51.65 -171.76
CA ARG A 86 -9.29 -50.83 -171.19
C ARG A 86 -10.05 -51.57 -170.09
N SER A 87 -10.36 -52.85 -170.27
CA SER A 87 -11.01 -53.67 -169.24
C SER A 87 -10.12 -53.91 -168.01
N THR A 88 -8.79 -54.04 -168.18
CA THR A 88 -7.85 -54.17 -167.06
C THR A 88 -7.57 -52.84 -166.37
N GLU A 89 -7.63 -51.71 -167.10
CA GLU A 89 -7.55 -50.37 -166.54
C GLU A 89 -8.84 -50.03 -165.76
N GLU A 90 -10.01 -50.34 -166.32
CA GLU A 90 -11.31 -50.26 -165.66
C GLU A 90 -11.34 -51.16 -164.41
N GLN A 91 -10.88 -52.42 -164.50
CA GLN A 91 -10.71 -53.30 -163.34
C GLN A 91 -9.69 -52.78 -162.32
N ALA A 92 -8.60 -52.14 -162.74
CA ALA A 92 -7.62 -51.55 -161.84
C ALA A 92 -8.19 -50.32 -161.12
N MET A 93 -8.94 -49.46 -161.81
CA MET A 93 -9.70 -48.35 -161.22
C MET A 93 -10.77 -48.86 -160.26
N ASP A 94 -11.48 -49.95 -160.61
CA ASP A 94 -12.45 -50.60 -159.73
C ASP A 94 -11.80 -51.17 -158.46
N VAL A 95 -10.66 -51.85 -158.59
CA VAL A 95 -9.89 -52.39 -157.46
C VAL A 95 -9.31 -51.26 -156.60
N MET A 96 -8.80 -50.18 -157.19
CA MET A 96 -8.35 -49.00 -156.44
C MET A 96 -9.51 -48.28 -155.73
N SER A 97 -10.66 -48.13 -156.39
CA SER A 97 -11.86 -47.52 -155.82
C SER A 97 -12.37 -48.32 -154.62
N ARG A 98 -12.46 -49.65 -154.76
CA ARG A 98 -12.81 -50.58 -153.67
C ARG A 98 -11.78 -50.54 -152.54
N ALA A 99 -10.48 -50.60 -152.86
CA ALA A 99 -9.41 -50.55 -151.85
C ALA A 99 -9.38 -49.21 -151.09
N ASN A 100 -9.66 -48.09 -151.76
CA ASN A 100 -9.81 -46.78 -151.12
C ASN A 100 -11.06 -46.75 -150.23
N SER A 101 -12.21 -47.22 -150.72
CA SER A 101 -13.45 -47.32 -149.93
C SER A 101 -13.30 -48.24 -148.71
N ASP A 102 -12.58 -49.35 -148.83
CA ASP A 102 -12.27 -50.26 -147.73
C ASP A 102 -11.29 -49.64 -146.75
N ALA A 103 -10.26 -48.93 -147.22
CA ALA A 103 -9.32 -48.19 -146.38
C ALA A 103 -10.03 -47.06 -145.60
N GLU A 104 -10.91 -46.29 -146.25
CA GLU A 104 -11.75 -45.28 -145.60
C GLU A 104 -12.71 -45.90 -144.58
N ALA A 105 -13.34 -47.03 -144.89
CA ALA A 105 -14.20 -47.76 -143.95
C ALA A 105 -13.42 -48.33 -142.76
N ILE A 106 -12.18 -48.81 -142.96
CA ILE A 106 -11.29 -49.25 -141.88
C ILE A 106 -10.87 -48.06 -141.01
N ILE A 107 -10.49 -46.93 -141.61
CA ILE A 107 -10.11 -45.70 -140.90
C ILE A 107 -11.29 -45.13 -140.11
N ALA A 108 -12.51 -45.16 -140.68
CA ALA A 108 -13.73 -44.73 -140.00
C ALA A 108 -14.01 -45.60 -138.77
N ARG A 109 -14.05 -46.94 -138.94
CA ARG A 109 -14.23 -47.90 -137.82
C ARG A 109 -13.12 -47.81 -136.78
N ALA A 110 -11.88 -47.51 -137.18
CA ALA A 110 -10.76 -47.33 -136.26
C ALA A 110 -10.90 -46.04 -135.44
N LYS A 111 -11.31 -44.92 -136.07
CA LYS A 111 -11.61 -43.65 -135.39
C LYS A 111 -12.79 -43.79 -134.43
N GLU A 112 -13.87 -44.46 -134.86
CA GLU A 112 -15.03 -44.77 -134.04
C GLU A 112 -14.65 -45.60 -132.80
N ARG A 113 -13.92 -46.70 -132.98
CA ARG A 113 -13.42 -47.54 -131.87
C ARG A 113 -12.49 -46.78 -130.94
N ALA A 114 -11.63 -45.91 -131.47
CA ALA A 114 -10.75 -45.07 -130.66
C ALA A 114 -11.57 -44.05 -129.83
N ALA A 115 -12.56 -43.39 -130.42
CA ALA A 115 -13.45 -42.46 -129.71
C ALA A 115 -14.27 -43.16 -128.62
N LEU A 116 -14.80 -44.36 -128.90
CA LEU A 116 -15.51 -45.17 -127.90
C LEU A 116 -14.59 -45.62 -126.76
N LEU A 117 -13.36 -46.05 -127.06
CA LEU A 117 -12.37 -46.43 -126.05
C LEU A 117 -11.96 -45.24 -125.17
N THR A 118 -11.69 -44.08 -125.77
CA THR A 118 -11.41 -42.84 -125.04
C THR A 118 -12.59 -42.44 -124.16
N SER A 119 -13.83 -42.49 -124.68
CA SER A 119 -15.03 -42.16 -123.90
C SER A 119 -15.27 -43.14 -122.73
N SER A 120 -14.95 -44.43 -122.88
CA SER A 120 -15.01 -45.40 -121.79
C SER A 120 -13.95 -45.10 -120.73
N ALA A 121 -12.70 -44.91 -121.16
CA ALA A 121 -11.59 -44.60 -120.25
C ALA A 121 -11.78 -43.27 -119.51
N GLU A 122 -12.37 -42.26 -120.16
CA GLU A 122 -12.73 -40.98 -119.51
C GLU A 122 -13.88 -41.13 -118.52
N ALA A 123 -14.86 -41.98 -118.77
CA ALA A 123 -15.92 -42.30 -117.83
C ALA A 123 -15.38 -43.09 -116.62
N GLU A 124 -14.60 -44.15 -116.85
CA GLU A 124 -13.93 -44.94 -115.81
C GLU A 124 -12.98 -44.08 -114.95
N ALA A 125 -12.26 -43.12 -115.57
CA ALA A 125 -11.45 -42.15 -114.85
C ALA A 125 -12.29 -41.18 -113.98
N GLN A 126 -13.47 -40.76 -114.45
CA GLN A 126 -14.38 -39.92 -113.67
C GLN A 126 -15.04 -40.70 -112.52
N ASP A 127 -15.45 -41.94 -112.74
CA ASP A 127 -16.04 -42.81 -111.71
C ASP A 127 -15.02 -43.19 -110.63
N THR A 128 -13.76 -43.46 -111.02
CA THR A 128 -12.69 -43.71 -110.04
C THR A 128 -12.30 -42.43 -109.28
N LEU A 129 -12.24 -41.26 -109.93
CA LEU A 129 -11.98 -39.98 -109.26
C LEU A 129 -13.10 -39.56 -108.29
N THR A 130 -14.37 -39.73 -108.67
CA THR A 130 -15.52 -39.44 -107.78
C THR A 130 -15.59 -40.44 -106.62
N SER A 131 -15.33 -41.73 -106.87
CA SER A 131 -15.20 -42.76 -105.83
C SER A 131 -14.03 -42.51 -104.88
N ALA A 132 -12.90 -41.99 -105.37
CA ALA A 132 -11.76 -41.63 -104.55
C ALA A 132 -12.04 -40.39 -103.69
N ARG A 133 -12.68 -39.35 -104.26
CA ARG A 133 -13.08 -38.13 -103.54
C ARG A 133 -14.08 -38.43 -102.43
N THR A 134 -15.16 -39.16 -102.73
CA THR A 134 -16.17 -39.52 -101.71
C THR A 134 -15.60 -40.34 -100.56
N LYS A 135 -14.71 -41.32 -100.84
CA LYS A 135 -13.99 -42.06 -99.79
C LYS A 135 -13.05 -41.17 -98.96
N ALA A 136 -12.33 -40.25 -99.59
CA ALA A 136 -11.45 -39.32 -98.89
C ALA A 136 -12.24 -38.34 -97.99
N ASP A 137 -13.40 -37.87 -98.44
CA ASP A 137 -14.25 -36.96 -97.67
C ASP A 137 -15.02 -37.68 -96.56
N GLN A 138 -15.42 -38.94 -96.76
CA GLN A 138 -15.90 -39.82 -95.68
C GLN A 138 -14.84 -40.01 -94.59
N LEU A 139 -13.60 -40.35 -94.95
CA LEU A 139 -12.50 -40.52 -94.00
C LEU A 139 -12.17 -39.21 -93.26
N ARG A 140 -12.21 -38.06 -93.94
CA ARG A 140 -12.08 -36.74 -93.30
C ARG A 140 -13.23 -36.44 -92.33
N ALA A 141 -14.45 -36.88 -92.63
CA ALA A 141 -15.60 -36.70 -91.75
C ALA A 141 -15.49 -37.57 -90.49
N THR A 142 -15.16 -38.87 -90.63
CA THR A 142 -15.01 -39.78 -89.48
C THR A 142 -13.84 -39.35 -88.59
N SER A 143 -12.66 -39.07 -89.14
CA SER A 143 -11.52 -38.66 -88.33
C SER A 143 -11.66 -37.27 -87.69
N ARG A 144 -12.53 -36.39 -88.22
CA ARG A 144 -12.95 -35.17 -87.50
C ARG A 144 -13.87 -35.51 -86.33
N GLN A 145 -14.91 -36.32 -86.54
CA GLN A 145 -15.82 -36.75 -85.47
C GLN A 145 -15.09 -37.48 -84.35
N GLU A 146 -14.11 -38.33 -84.68
CA GLU A 146 -13.23 -39.02 -83.73
C GLU A 146 -12.35 -38.02 -82.94
N ALA A 147 -11.75 -37.03 -83.61
CA ALA A 147 -10.94 -36.00 -82.96
C ALA A 147 -11.77 -35.07 -82.05
N ASP A 148 -12.96 -34.65 -82.51
CA ASP A 148 -13.89 -33.82 -81.74
C ASP A 148 -14.40 -34.60 -80.50
N ALA A 149 -14.77 -35.88 -80.66
CA ALA A 149 -15.19 -36.73 -79.55
C ALA A 149 -14.05 -37.00 -78.55
N LEU A 150 -12.80 -37.16 -79.01
CA LEU A 150 -11.63 -37.28 -78.15
C LEU A 150 -11.35 -35.98 -77.40
N ALA A 151 -11.44 -34.82 -78.07
CA ALA A 151 -11.24 -33.51 -77.47
C ALA A 151 -12.28 -33.21 -76.38
N ILE A 152 -13.57 -33.48 -76.65
CA ILE A 152 -14.67 -33.32 -75.68
C ILE A 152 -14.45 -34.23 -74.45
N ASN A 153 -14.06 -35.50 -74.66
CA ASN A 153 -13.79 -36.39 -73.53
C ASN A 153 -12.55 -35.97 -72.73
N ALA A 154 -11.48 -35.52 -73.39
CA ALA A 154 -10.29 -35.01 -72.71
C ALA A 154 -10.58 -33.74 -71.89
N HIS A 155 -11.41 -32.83 -72.42
CA HIS A 155 -11.82 -31.62 -71.70
C HIS A 155 -12.67 -31.98 -70.46
N ARG A 156 -13.65 -32.89 -70.61
CA ARG A 156 -14.46 -33.38 -69.49
C ARG A 156 -13.63 -34.08 -68.42
N THR A 157 -12.67 -34.94 -68.78
CA THR A 157 -11.81 -35.60 -67.77
C THR A 157 -10.85 -34.64 -67.09
N ALA A 158 -10.41 -33.58 -67.78
CA ALA A 158 -9.63 -32.50 -67.17
C ALA A 158 -10.49 -31.70 -66.15
N GLU A 159 -11.72 -31.34 -66.50
CA GLU A 159 -12.67 -30.67 -65.60
C GLU A 159 -13.04 -31.54 -64.38
N GLU A 160 -13.30 -32.84 -64.60
CA GLU A 160 -13.57 -33.80 -63.52
C GLU A 160 -12.38 -33.95 -62.57
N LEU A 161 -11.14 -33.96 -63.11
CA LEU A 161 -9.91 -34.03 -62.32
C LEU A 161 -9.64 -32.72 -61.55
N VAL A 162 -9.80 -31.55 -62.17
CA VAL A 162 -9.64 -30.24 -61.52
C VAL A 162 -10.66 -30.09 -60.40
N ALA A 163 -11.94 -30.33 -60.67
CA ALA A 163 -12.98 -30.24 -59.65
C ALA A 163 -12.80 -31.28 -58.53
N SER A 164 -12.15 -32.42 -58.79
CA SER A 164 -11.76 -33.38 -57.75
C SER A 164 -10.61 -32.86 -56.90
N ALA A 165 -9.57 -32.30 -57.52
CA ALA A 165 -8.42 -31.72 -56.84
C ALA A 165 -8.80 -30.49 -55.99
N GLU A 166 -9.73 -29.65 -56.45
CA GLU A 166 -10.28 -28.52 -55.69
C GLU A 166 -11.04 -29.00 -54.45
N ARG A 167 -11.94 -29.98 -54.60
CA ARG A 167 -12.66 -30.59 -53.46
C ARG A 167 -11.72 -31.22 -52.45
N GLU A 168 -10.62 -31.84 -52.89
CA GLU A 168 -9.63 -32.41 -51.98
C GLU A 168 -8.76 -31.34 -51.31
N ALA A 169 -8.37 -30.29 -52.04
CA ALA A 169 -7.68 -29.14 -51.45
C ALA A 169 -8.52 -28.46 -50.37
N ASP A 170 -9.83 -28.31 -50.57
CA ASP A 170 -10.75 -27.73 -49.58
C ASP A 170 -11.04 -28.65 -48.39
N ARG A 171 -11.06 -29.98 -48.58
CA ARG A 171 -11.05 -30.95 -47.48
C ARG A 171 -9.79 -30.79 -46.62
N VAL A 172 -8.61 -30.78 -47.24
CA VAL A 172 -7.31 -30.64 -46.55
C VAL A 172 -7.21 -29.29 -45.83
N ARG A 173 -7.64 -28.19 -46.46
CA ARG A 173 -7.74 -26.86 -45.82
C ARG A 173 -8.66 -26.87 -44.60
N THR A 174 -9.82 -27.54 -44.71
CA THR A 174 -10.81 -27.62 -43.62
C THR A 174 -10.28 -28.46 -42.46
N SER A 175 -9.64 -29.61 -42.74
CA SER A 175 -9.00 -30.44 -41.71
C SER A 175 -7.91 -29.66 -40.97
N ALA A 176 -6.96 -29.07 -41.71
CA ALA A 176 -5.89 -28.26 -41.12
C ALA A 176 -6.42 -27.06 -40.32
N SER A 177 -7.51 -26.41 -40.76
CA SER A 177 -8.15 -25.33 -40.01
C SER A 177 -8.79 -25.82 -38.71
N ASN A 178 -9.40 -27.01 -38.71
CA ASN A 178 -9.98 -27.62 -37.51
C ASN A 178 -8.89 -28.09 -36.54
N GLU A 179 -7.83 -28.72 -37.04
CA GLU A 179 -6.65 -29.14 -36.27
C GLU A 179 -5.97 -27.94 -35.59
N VAL A 180 -5.73 -26.85 -36.33
CA VAL A 180 -5.19 -25.59 -35.78
C VAL A 180 -6.13 -24.96 -34.76
N SER A 181 -7.45 -25.15 -34.89
CA SER A 181 -8.43 -24.65 -33.90
C SER A 181 -8.43 -25.51 -32.63
N SER A 182 -8.33 -26.84 -32.75
CA SER A 182 -8.18 -27.76 -31.61
C SER A 182 -6.90 -27.47 -30.83
N MET A 183 -5.75 -27.46 -31.52
CA MET A 183 -4.45 -27.16 -30.91
C MET A 183 -4.42 -25.79 -30.22
N ARG A 184 -5.11 -24.77 -30.75
CA ARG A 184 -5.27 -23.48 -30.07
C ARG A 184 -6.09 -23.60 -28.79
N SER A 185 -7.25 -24.25 -28.84
CA SER A 185 -8.08 -24.45 -27.64
C SER A 185 -7.35 -25.28 -26.57
N GLU A 186 -6.58 -26.28 -26.96
CA GLU A 186 -5.73 -27.10 -26.08
C GLU A 186 -4.61 -26.27 -25.45
N ILE A 187 -3.92 -25.42 -26.22
CA ILE A 187 -2.88 -24.50 -25.73
C ILE A 187 -3.49 -23.44 -24.80
N ASP A 188 -4.63 -22.86 -25.13
CA ASP A 188 -5.30 -21.84 -24.32
C ASP A 188 -5.77 -22.45 -22.97
N HIS A 189 -6.35 -23.66 -22.98
CA HIS A 189 -6.67 -24.40 -21.75
C HIS A 189 -5.41 -24.77 -20.95
N TYR A 190 -4.32 -25.18 -21.62
CA TYR A 190 -3.06 -25.48 -20.94
C TYR A 190 -2.49 -24.24 -20.27
N VAL A 191 -2.40 -23.10 -20.97
CA VAL A 191 -1.91 -21.82 -20.44
C VAL A 191 -2.74 -21.35 -19.25
N GLU A 192 -4.07 -21.46 -19.32
CA GLU A 192 -4.94 -21.08 -18.21
C GLU A 192 -4.82 -22.04 -17.01
N SER A 193 -4.62 -23.34 -17.25
CA SER A 193 -4.33 -24.31 -16.18
C SER A 193 -2.99 -24.01 -15.48
N GLN A 194 -1.96 -23.61 -16.23
CA GLN A 194 -0.65 -23.25 -15.68
C GLN A 194 -0.72 -21.93 -14.90
N ARG A 195 -1.54 -20.95 -15.35
CA ARG A 195 -1.81 -19.73 -14.56
C ARG A 195 -2.51 -20.05 -13.26
N ALA A 196 -3.59 -20.84 -13.30
CA ALA A 196 -4.33 -21.23 -12.10
C ALA A 196 -3.44 -21.96 -11.08
N ASN A 197 -2.53 -22.83 -11.55
CA ASN A 197 -1.53 -23.47 -10.69
C ASN A 197 -0.55 -22.46 -10.09
N VAL A 198 0.04 -21.56 -10.89
CA VAL A 198 0.99 -20.55 -10.42
C VAL A 198 0.34 -19.55 -9.46
N ASP A 199 -0.91 -19.14 -9.69
CA ASP A 199 -1.65 -18.26 -8.78
C ASP A 199 -2.01 -18.97 -7.47
N ALA A 200 -2.29 -20.29 -7.51
CA ALA A 200 -2.49 -21.10 -6.31
C ALA A 200 -1.19 -21.27 -5.50
N GLU A 201 -0.07 -21.67 -6.14
CA GLU A 201 1.27 -21.75 -5.53
C GLU A 201 1.68 -20.40 -4.93
N LEU A 202 1.43 -19.29 -5.64
CA LEU A 202 1.72 -17.94 -5.17
C LEU A 202 0.81 -17.52 -4.00
N SER A 203 -0.42 -18.03 -3.93
CA SER A 203 -1.32 -17.82 -2.78
C SER A 203 -0.87 -18.64 -1.56
N GLU A 204 -0.44 -19.88 -1.75
CA GLU A 204 0.10 -20.75 -0.69
C GLU A 204 1.40 -20.19 -0.12
N MET A 205 2.34 -19.81 -0.98
CA MET A 205 3.60 -19.17 -0.57
C MET A 205 3.39 -17.83 0.14
N ARG A 206 2.34 -17.08 -0.19
CA ARG A 206 1.93 -15.87 0.56
C ARG A 206 1.37 -16.21 1.93
N ALA A 207 0.45 -17.18 2.02
CA ALA A 207 -0.15 -17.60 3.28
C ALA A 207 0.92 -18.12 4.27
N ALA A 208 1.85 -18.97 3.80
CA ALA A 208 2.97 -19.46 4.60
C ALA A 208 3.92 -18.33 5.07
N ALA A 209 4.20 -17.34 4.20
CA ALA A 209 5.00 -16.18 4.57
C ALA A 209 4.29 -15.26 5.58
N GLU A 210 2.98 -15.08 5.47
CA GLU A 210 2.16 -14.34 6.42
C GLU A 210 2.06 -15.06 7.77
N GLU A 211 1.94 -16.40 7.78
CA GLU A 211 1.96 -17.22 9.00
C GLU A 211 3.30 -17.10 9.74
N GLU A 212 4.43 -17.29 9.07
CA GLU A 212 5.75 -17.14 9.69
C GLU A 212 6.01 -15.70 10.18
N VAL A 213 5.58 -14.67 9.43
CA VAL A 213 5.62 -13.28 9.92
C VAL A 213 4.73 -13.08 11.15
N SER A 214 3.57 -13.73 11.23
CA SER A 214 2.70 -13.68 12.42
C SER A 214 3.34 -14.37 13.63
N LYS A 215 4.01 -15.51 13.40
CA LYS A 215 4.70 -16.33 14.40
C LYS A 215 5.91 -15.59 14.97
N ILE A 216 6.79 -15.07 14.12
CA ILE A 216 7.93 -14.22 14.53
C ILE A 216 7.47 -12.99 15.30
N ARG A 217 6.37 -12.33 14.89
CA ARG A 217 5.79 -11.21 15.64
C ARG A 217 5.25 -11.63 17.01
N ALA A 218 4.59 -12.78 17.10
CA ALA A 218 4.05 -13.30 18.36
C ALA A 218 5.17 -13.72 19.33
N GLU A 219 6.24 -14.35 18.84
CA GLU A 219 7.45 -14.70 19.60
C GLU A 219 8.16 -13.43 20.09
N ALA A 220 8.48 -12.48 19.21
CA ALA A 220 9.10 -11.21 19.58
C ALA A 220 8.23 -10.39 20.57
N THR A 221 6.91 -10.47 20.47
CA THR A 221 5.99 -9.85 21.44
C THR A 221 6.06 -10.54 22.80
N ARG A 222 6.07 -11.87 22.85
CA ARG A 222 6.22 -12.65 24.10
C ARG A 222 7.55 -12.34 24.79
N ASP A 223 8.66 -12.35 24.06
CA ASP A 223 9.97 -11.99 24.62
C ASP A 223 10.01 -10.52 25.08
N ALA A 224 9.42 -9.59 24.34
CA ALA A 224 9.31 -8.21 24.77
C ALA A 224 8.39 -8.01 25.99
N THR A 225 7.40 -8.88 26.24
CA THR A 225 6.65 -8.88 27.51
C THR A 225 7.41 -9.53 28.65
N ARG A 226 8.13 -10.64 28.38
CA ARG A 226 8.96 -11.35 29.36
C ARG A 226 10.10 -10.49 29.88
N LEU A 227 10.88 -9.89 28.98
CA LEU A 227 11.98 -8.97 29.33
C LEU A 227 11.50 -7.74 30.11
N ARG A 228 10.24 -7.29 29.89
CA ARG A 228 9.64 -6.22 30.71
C ARG A 228 9.34 -6.72 32.13
N SER A 229 8.69 -7.87 32.30
CA SER A 229 8.45 -8.47 33.63
C SER A 229 9.76 -8.68 34.39
N GLU A 230 10.76 -9.29 33.75
CA GLU A 230 12.11 -9.49 34.31
C GLU A 230 12.75 -8.15 34.74
N THR A 231 12.59 -7.09 33.94
CA THR A 231 13.10 -5.75 34.27
C THR A 231 12.33 -5.09 35.42
N ASP A 232 11.00 -5.16 35.41
CA ASP A 232 10.14 -4.58 36.44
C ASP A 232 10.32 -5.28 37.79
N GLU A 233 10.53 -6.61 37.79
CA GLU A 233 10.89 -7.42 38.95
C GLU A 233 12.26 -7.02 39.51
N ILE A 234 13.28 -6.85 38.66
CA ILE A 234 14.61 -6.37 39.07
C ILE A 234 14.53 -4.95 39.66
N VAL A 235 13.75 -4.05 39.05
CA VAL A 235 13.55 -2.67 39.54
C VAL A 235 12.78 -2.66 40.86
N ALA A 236 11.78 -3.54 41.05
CA ALA A 236 11.06 -3.69 42.30
C ALA A 236 11.96 -4.26 43.42
N ALA A 237 12.79 -5.26 43.10
CA ALA A 237 13.75 -5.83 44.05
C ALA A 237 14.82 -4.82 44.48
N LEU A 238 15.34 -4.01 43.55
CA LEU A 238 16.31 -2.95 43.83
C LEU A 238 15.70 -1.80 44.66
N ARG A 239 14.46 -1.39 44.38
CA ARG A 239 13.74 -0.43 45.24
C ARG A 239 13.59 -0.99 46.65
N ALA A 240 13.16 -2.25 46.78
CA ALA A 240 12.98 -2.91 48.06
C ALA A 240 14.30 -3.13 48.83
N SER A 241 15.47 -3.23 48.18
CA SER A 241 16.76 -3.23 48.90
C SER A 241 17.14 -1.84 49.38
N VAL A 242 17.00 -0.81 48.54
CA VAL A 242 17.27 0.60 48.92
C VAL A 242 16.34 1.06 50.05
N ASP A 243 15.05 0.73 50.02
CA ASP A 243 14.11 1.07 51.09
C ASP A 243 14.49 0.41 52.43
N ARG A 244 14.99 -0.84 52.40
CA ARG A 244 15.54 -1.52 53.60
C ARG A 244 16.82 -0.87 54.10
N GLU A 245 17.73 -0.48 53.21
CA GLU A 245 18.97 0.22 53.58
C GLU A 245 18.67 1.59 54.21
N VAL A 246 17.76 2.36 53.61
CA VAL A 246 17.29 3.65 54.15
C VAL A 246 16.56 3.46 55.48
N ALA A 247 15.74 2.42 55.65
CA ALA A 247 15.13 2.08 56.93
C ALA A 247 16.18 1.71 58.00
N ASN A 248 17.18 0.91 57.63
CA ASN A 248 18.28 0.52 58.53
C ASN A 248 19.23 1.68 58.87
N LEU A 249 19.38 2.67 58.00
CA LEU A 249 20.11 3.92 58.27
C LEU A 249 19.30 4.86 59.17
N ARG A 250 17.99 5.03 58.90
CA ARG A 250 17.08 5.79 59.76
C ARG A 250 17.01 5.19 61.16
N LYS A 251 16.94 3.86 61.27
CA LYS A 251 16.94 3.17 62.57
C LYS A 251 18.27 3.41 63.30
N ARG A 252 19.42 3.20 62.66
CA ARG A 252 20.73 3.48 63.27
C ARG A 252 20.84 4.93 63.76
N SER A 253 20.45 5.92 62.94
CA SER A 253 20.48 7.32 63.39
C SER A 253 19.48 7.63 64.51
N ALA A 254 18.36 6.91 64.60
CA ALA A 254 17.43 7.01 65.73
C ALA A 254 17.97 6.35 67.01
N ASP A 255 18.58 5.17 66.88
CA ASP A 255 19.25 4.44 67.96
C ASP A 255 20.46 5.26 68.50
N GLU A 256 21.25 5.87 67.61
CA GLU A 256 22.35 6.80 67.92
C GLU A 256 21.87 8.05 68.66
N ARG A 257 20.79 8.70 68.18
CA ARG A 257 20.18 9.85 68.86
C ARG A 257 19.65 9.47 70.23
N ALA A 258 18.97 8.33 70.35
CA ALA A 258 18.46 7.83 71.63
C ALA A 258 19.59 7.54 72.63
N ALA A 259 20.75 7.07 72.16
CA ALA A 259 21.94 6.90 73.01
C ALA A 259 22.52 8.24 73.46
N ILE A 260 22.62 9.24 72.56
CA ILE A 260 23.07 10.61 72.91
C ILE A 260 22.09 11.28 73.88
N ASP A 261 20.77 11.15 73.67
CA ASP A 261 19.74 11.67 74.56
C ASP A 261 19.76 10.98 75.93
N ALA A 262 20.07 9.68 75.98
CA ALA A 262 20.23 8.94 77.23
C ALA A 262 21.49 9.39 77.99
N GLU A 263 22.64 9.51 77.31
CA GLU A 263 23.88 10.02 77.92
C GLU A 263 23.72 11.47 78.39
N ALA A 264 23.00 12.30 77.63
CA ALA A 264 22.69 13.67 78.03
C ALA A 264 21.78 13.72 79.27
N ARG A 265 20.81 12.80 79.40
CA ARG A 265 20.00 12.64 80.62
C ARG A 265 20.84 12.16 81.79
N GLU A 266 21.65 11.11 81.63
CA GLU A 266 22.54 10.60 82.68
C GLU A 266 23.49 11.69 83.21
N ARG A 267 24.11 12.47 82.31
CA ARG A 267 24.92 13.64 82.70
C ARG A 267 24.11 14.73 83.40
N THR A 268 22.85 14.95 83.01
CA THR A 268 21.97 15.94 83.64
C THR A 268 21.49 15.47 85.01
N GLU A 269 21.12 14.20 85.16
CA GLU A 269 20.74 13.56 86.41
C GLU A 269 21.92 13.52 87.39
N ALA A 270 23.14 13.24 86.91
CA ALA A 270 24.36 13.35 87.71
C ALA A 270 24.66 14.80 88.13
N MET A 271 24.45 15.78 87.25
CA MET A 271 24.61 17.21 87.58
C MET A 271 23.55 17.69 88.57
N VAL A 272 22.30 17.20 88.46
CA VAL A 272 21.23 17.47 89.42
C VAL A 272 21.55 16.82 90.77
N SER A 273 22.00 15.56 90.81
CA SER A 273 22.37 14.88 92.05
C SER A 273 23.58 15.51 92.75
N ASP A 274 24.57 16.01 91.99
CA ASP A 274 25.67 16.83 92.51
C ASP A 274 25.17 18.20 93.01
N ALA A 275 24.23 18.85 92.30
CA ALA A 275 23.60 20.09 92.76
C ALA A 275 22.74 19.89 94.03
N GLU A 276 22.00 18.78 94.14
CA GLU A 276 21.24 18.38 95.32
C GLU A 276 22.19 18.06 96.49
N GLY A 277 23.26 17.28 96.26
CA GLY A 277 24.28 17.01 97.28
C GLY A 277 25.01 18.28 97.76
N ARG A 278 25.21 19.26 96.88
CA ARG A 278 25.70 20.60 97.23
C ARG A 278 24.66 21.42 97.99
N ALA A 279 23.38 21.32 97.63
CA ALA A 279 22.28 21.98 98.32
C ALA A 279 22.12 21.42 99.74
N GLU A 280 22.04 20.10 99.92
CA GLU A 280 22.04 19.45 101.24
C GLU A 280 23.29 19.83 102.06
N ALA A 281 24.47 19.95 101.44
CA ALA A 281 25.69 20.36 102.13
C ALA A 281 25.65 21.85 102.53
N ALA A 282 24.99 22.70 101.74
CA ALA A 282 24.72 24.09 102.08
C ALA A 282 23.66 24.20 103.19
N GLU A 283 22.57 23.43 103.12
CA GLU A 283 21.53 23.33 104.15
C GLU A 283 22.09 22.79 105.47
N ARG A 284 22.96 21.76 105.45
CA ARG A 284 23.67 21.29 106.65
C ARG A 284 24.57 22.35 107.24
N ARG A 285 25.32 23.10 106.42
CA ARG A 285 26.12 24.25 106.89
C ARG A 285 25.24 25.37 107.45
N LEU A 286 24.09 25.62 106.85
CA LEU A 286 23.11 26.61 107.31
C LEU A 286 22.52 26.18 108.66
N ALA A 287 22.12 24.91 108.80
CA ALA A 287 21.58 24.33 110.03
C ALA A 287 22.62 24.31 111.16
N GLU A 288 23.89 23.98 110.87
CA GLU A 288 24.97 24.16 111.85
C GLU A 288 25.19 25.64 112.21
N ALA A 289 25.04 26.57 111.26
CA ALA A 289 25.20 27.99 111.50
C ALA A 289 24.04 28.57 112.33
N THR A 290 22.79 28.15 112.08
CA THR A 290 21.64 28.51 112.92
C THR A 290 21.74 27.86 114.29
N GLN A 291 22.17 26.60 114.42
CA GLN A 291 22.40 25.98 115.73
C GLN A 291 23.50 26.71 116.52
N ARG A 292 24.59 27.13 115.87
CA ARG A 292 25.62 27.99 116.49
C ARG A 292 25.05 29.35 116.90
N ALA A 293 24.19 29.96 116.07
CA ALA A 293 23.55 31.23 116.40
C ALA A 293 22.58 31.09 117.58
N GLU A 294 21.74 30.06 117.61
CA GLU A 294 20.84 29.71 118.72
C GLU A 294 21.60 29.43 120.01
N GLN A 295 22.76 28.76 119.92
CA GLN A 295 23.63 28.53 121.06
C GLN A 295 24.25 29.84 121.56
N ILE A 296 24.72 30.71 120.66
CA ILE A 296 25.23 32.04 121.00
C ILE A 296 24.14 32.91 121.64
N THR A 297 22.90 32.92 121.13
CA THR A 297 21.80 33.66 121.76
C THR A 297 21.42 33.06 123.10
N SER A 298 21.37 31.72 123.23
CA SER A 298 21.10 31.05 124.50
C SER A 298 22.15 31.35 125.58
N ASP A 299 23.43 31.39 125.22
CA ASP A 299 24.52 31.71 126.14
C ASP A 299 24.61 33.23 126.41
N SER A 300 24.17 34.07 125.47
CA SER A 300 23.97 35.52 125.66
C SER A 300 22.81 35.81 126.62
N GLU A 301 21.69 35.07 126.53
CA GLU A 301 20.56 35.19 127.45
C GLU A 301 20.91 34.71 128.86
N LYS A 302 21.69 33.62 128.99
CA LYS A 302 22.23 33.16 130.28
C LYS A 302 23.16 34.18 130.92
N THR A 303 24.01 34.85 130.14
CA THR A 303 24.91 35.89 130.66
C THR A 303 24.19 37.22 130.95
N ALA A 304 23.18 37.59 130.14
CA ALA A 304 22.30 38.73 130.43
C ALA A 304 21.46 38.52 131.70
N THR A 305 20.91 37.31 131.91
CA THR A 305 20.18 36.99 133.14
C THR A 305 21.09 36.87 134.36
N ALA A 306 22.30 36.32 134.22
CA ALA A 306 23.29 36.30 135.30
C ALA A 306 23.72 37.72 135.72
N THR A 307 24.00 38.61 134.77
CA THR A 307 24.38 40.01 135.07
C THR A 307 23.23 40.83 135.65
N LEU A 308 21.98 40.61 135.21
CA LEU A 308 20.79 41.19 135.84
C LEU A 308 20.61 40.73 137.30
N ASN A 309 20.81 39.44 137.58
CA ASN A 309 20.73 38.92 138.95
C ASN A 309 21.82 39.51 139.85
N GLN A 310 23.06 39.57 139.37
CA GLN A 310 24.17 40.18 140.12
C GLN A 310 23.90 41.66 140.43
N ALA A 311 23.41 42.43 139.44
CA ALA A 311 23.05 43.85 139.66
C ALA A 311 21.92 44.03 140.70
N GLN A 312 20.99 43.07 140.80
CA GLN A 312 19.94 43.08 141.83
C GLN A 312 20.49 42.73 143.23
N GLU A 313 21.41 41.77 143.35
CA GLU A 313 22.09 41.46 144.61
C GLU A 313 22.94 42.66 145.10
N GLU A 314 23.74 43.25 144.22
CA GLU A 314 24.54 44.45 144.50
C GLU A 314 23.64 45.62 144.97
N ALA A 315 22.56 45.92 144.25
CA ALA A 315 21.59 46.94 144.65
C ALA A 315 20.93 46.66 146.01
N SER A 316 20.63 45.39 146.32
CA SER A 316 20.07 45.00 147.62
C SER A 316 21.05 45.23 148.77
N SER A 317 22.35 44.98 148.54
CA SER A 317 23.41 45.18 149.54
C SER A 317 23.60 46.65 149.90
N ILE A 318 23.56 47.55 148.90
CA ILE A 318 23.69 49.00 149.08
C ILE A 318 22.52 49.55 149.92
N VAL A 319 21.30 49.10 149.62
CA VAL A 319 20.10 49.50 150.39
C VAL A 319 20.11 48.94 151.82
N SER A 320 20.76 47.80 152.06
CA SER A 320 21.00 47.29 153.42
C SER A 320 21.98 48.18 154.19
N ALA A 321 23.18 48.41 153.63
CA ALA A 321 24.24 49.20 154.27
C ALA A 321 23.77 50.62 154.64
N ALA A 322 23.02 51.28 153.74
CA ALA A 322 22.46 52.60 153.99
C ALA A 322 21.47 52.64 155.18
N ARG A 323 20.76 51.55 155.47
CA ARG A 323 19.81 51.45 156.59
C ARG A 323 20.51 51.20 157.93
N ASP A 324 21.71 50.66 157.92
CA ASP A 324 22.50 50.40 159.14
C ASP A 324 23.27 51.65 159.57
N GLU A 325 23.87 52.37 158.63
CA GLU A 325 24.48 53.67 158.91
C GLU A 325 23.44 54.71 159.36
N ALA A 326 22.26 54.72 158.73
CA ALA A 326 21.12 55.53 159.17
C ALA A 326 20.49 55.07 160.52
N ARG A 327 20.92 53.93 161.09
CA ARG A 327 20.64 53.57 162.50
C ARG A 327 21.74 54.08 163.42
N ARG A 328 23.02 53.86 163.07
CA ARG A 328 24.20 54.28 163.84
C ARG A 328 24.18 55.77 164.22
N ILE A 329 23.95 56.64 163.23
CA ILE A 329 23.89 58.10 163.41
C ILE A 329 22.80 58.53 164.41
N ARG A 330 21.66 57.81 164.47
CA ARG A 330 20.57 58.13 165.41
C ARG A 330 20.81 57.64 166.83
N SER A 331 21.58 56.57 167.02
CA SER A 331 22.02 56.18 168.37
C SER A 331 23.05 57.16 168.95
N GLU A 332 23.97 57.65 168.11
CA GLU A 332 25.03 58.57 168.53
C GLU A 332 24.45 59.94 168.93
N ALA A 333 23.60 60.55 168.10
CA ALA A 333 22.96 61.83 168.41
C ALA A 333 22.09 61.81 169.70
N ASN A 334 21.43 60.69 170.00
CA ASN A 334 20.65 60.55 171.24
C ASN A 334 21.53 60.42 172.49
N ALA A 335 22.75 59.88 172.37
CA ALA A 335 23.69 59.80 173.49
C ALA A 335 24.27 61.18 173.84
N GLU A 336 24.62 61.99 172.83
CA GLU A 336 25.10 63.36 173.03
C GLU A 336 24.03 64.27 173.64
N ALA A 337 22.77 64.16 173.21
CA ALA A 337 21.66 64.91 173.78
C ALA A 337 21.45 64.66 175.28
N ALA A 338 21.62 63.41 175.74
CA ALA A 338 21.52 63.04 177.14
C ALA A 338 22.68 63.61 177.99
N ALA A 339 23.91 63.60 177.46
CA ALA A 339 25.06 64.17 178.13
C ALA A 339 24.94 65.70 178.27
N MET A 340 24.41 66.38 177.24
CA MET A 340 24.27 67.84 177.22
C MET A 340 23.20 68.34 178.20
N ALA A 341 22.16 67.56 178.48
CA ALA A 341 21.16 67.88 179.49
C ALA A 341 21.73 67.86 180.92
N HIS A 342 22.47 66.81 181.28
CA HIS A 342 23.01 66.65 182.64
C HIS A 342 24.02 67.75 183.00
N SER A 343 24.86 68.15 182.04
CA SER A 343 25.80 69.27 182.19
C SER A 343 25.13 70.64 182.40
N ALA A 344 23.89 70.81 181.95
CA ALA A 344 23.18 72.09 182.09
C ALA A 344 22.63 72.28 183.52
N GLU A 345 22.19 71.20 184.17
CA GLU A 345 21.62 71.23 185.52
C GLU A 345 22.67 71.61 186.58
N GLU A 346 23.88 71.06 186.49
CA GLU A 346 25.00 71.42 187.40
C GLU A 346 25.42 72.89 187.26
N HIS A 347 25.33 73.46 186.05
CA HIS A 347 25.66 74.87 185.81
C HIS A 347 24.61 75.84 186.36
N VAL A 348 23.34 75.44 186.48
CA VAL A 348 22.30 76.24 187.15
C VAL A 348 22.57 76.31 188.66
N ALA A 349 22.85 75.17 189.30
CA ALA A 349 23.13 75.12 190.75
C ALA A 349 24.37 75.96 191.15
N SER A 350 25.36 76.07 190.27
CA SER A 350 26.55 76.90 190.47
C SER A 350 26.23 78.41 190.55
N LEU A 351 25.23 78.88 189.81
CA LEU A 351 24.90 80.31 189.68
C LEU A 351 24.05 80.85 190.84
N GLU A 352 23.19 80.02 191.45
CA GLU A 352 22.37 80.47 192.59
C GLU A 352 23.23 80.79 193.82
N SER A 353 24.24 79.97 194.11
CA SER A 353 25.19 80.19 195.21
C SER A 353 25.98 81.50 195.06
N GLN A 354 26.33 81.87 193.81
CA GLN A 354 27.05 83.12 193.52
C GLN A 354 26.17 84.37 193.68
N ARG A 355 24.83 84.23 193.56
CA ARG A 355 23.89 85.36 193.69
C ARG A 355 23.86 85.93 195.10
N ASP A 356 23.79 85.07 196.11
CA ASP A 356 23.59 85.49 197.49
C ASP A 356 24.86 86.10 198.12
N ALA A 357 26.05 85.76 197.59
CA ALA A 357 27.30 86.41 197.95
C ALA A 357 27.40 87.88 197.49
N LEU A 358 26.71 88.26 196.41
CA LEU A 358 26.81 89.60 195.80
C LEU A 358 25.80 90.62 196.36
N LEU A 359 24.74 90.18 197.04
CA LEU A 359 23.74 91.11 197.60
C LEU A 359 24.28 91.93 198.78
N THR A 360 25.13 91.34 199.62
CA THR A 360 25.62 92.00 200.85
C THR A 360 26.69 93.06 200.56
N TYR A 361 27.53 92.88 199.53
CA TYR A 361 28.66 93.78 199.24
C TYR A 361 28.25 95.08 198.53
N LEU A 362 27.00 95.20 198.06
CA LEU A 362 26.49 96.42 197.41
C LEU A 362 25.67 97.33 198.35
N GLU A 363 25.64 97.00 199.64
CA GLU A 363 25.14 97.88 200.73
C GLU A 363 26.27 98.49 201.57
N ASP A 364 27.49 97.93 201.55
CA ASP A 364 28.66 98.14 202.46
C ASP A 364 29.20 99.59 202.60
N MET A 365 28.51 100.56 202.02
CA MET A 365 28.96 101.94 201.98
C MET A 365 27.76 102.81 201.56
N ARG A 366 27.46 102.82 200.25
CA ARG A 366 26.29 103.41 199.58
C ARG A 366 26.08 104.93 199.62
N SER A 367 26.45 105.68 200.66
CA SER A 367 25.84 107.02 200.93
C SER A 367 26.75 108.22 201.28
N MET A 368 28.06 108.18 201.04
CA MET A 368 28.92 109.36 200.88
C MET A 368 29.91 109.21 199.74
N LEU A 369 29.88 110.14 198.80
CA LEU A 369 30.25 111.51 199.20
C LEU A 369 29.17 112.55 198.86
N ALA A 370 27.91 112.27 199.25
CA ALA A 370 26.75 113.14 199.07
C ALA A 370 26.15 113.56 200.43
N SER A 371 26.83 114.49 201.11
CA SER A 371 26.53 115.03 202.45
C SER A 371 26.39 113.99 203.58
N SER A 372 27.45 113.87 204.38
CA SER A 372 27.49 113.22 205.71
C SER A 372 27.35 111.68 205.74
N ASP A 373 28.47 111.01 206.05
CA ASP A 373 28.65 109.56 206.35
C ASP A 373 28.54 108.52 205.18
N SER A 374 29.48 107.53 205.14
CA SER A 374 30.18 106.77 204.04
C SER A 374 29.52 106.25 202.72
N GLY A 375 30.26 106.21 201.56
CA GLY A 375 30.10 105.24 200.41
C GLY A 375 29.67 105.68 198.98
N LEU A 376 30.01 105.05 197.82
CA LEU A 376 30.45 103.65 197.49
C LEU A 376 31.59 103.58 196.39
N ALA A 377 31.59 102.97 195.17
CA ALA A 377 30.58 102.48 194.20
C ALA A 377 31.06 101.31 193.27
N LEU A 378 30.52 101.18 192.03
CA LEU A 378 30.39 99.95 191.20
C LEU A 378 30.80 100.13 189.70
N ALA A 379 31.22 99.05 188.97
CA ALA A 379 30.65 98.58 187.66
C ALA A 379 31.58 97.95 186.57
N ASN A 380 30.99 96.98 185.81
CA ASN A 380 31.29 96.49 184.44
C ASN A 380 32.51 95.54 184.17
N ILE A 381 32.59 94.72 183.09
CA ILE A 381 31.72 93.73 182.36
C ILE A 381 32.55 93.13 181.17
N VAL A 382 32.10 92.03 180.47
CA VAL A 382 32.75 91.29 179.32
C VAL A 382 33.78 90.21 179.77
N SER A 383 33.97 88.99 179.19
CA SER A 383 33.51 88.31 177.94
C SER A 383 33.31 86.76 178.07
N ALA A 384 32.98 86.07 176.95
CA ALA A 384 33.06 84.61 176.71
C ALA A 384 33.48 84.33 175.23
N GLY A 385 33.88 83.12 174.78
CA GLY A 385 34.15 81.83 175.44
C GLY A 385 34.55 80.70 174.45
N GLN A 386 35.11 79.60 174.98
CA GLN A 386 35.36 78.26 174.37
C GLN A 386 36.43 78.06 173.26
N ALA A 387 37.37 77.14 173.57
CA ALA A 387 38.23 76.31 172.72
C ALA A 387 38.75 75.15 173.62
N ARG A 388 39.29 74.00 173.18
CA ARG A 388 39.71 73.49 171.87
C ARG A 388 39.85 71.94 171.94
N ALA A 389 39.25 71.17 171.04
CA ALA A 389 39.59 69.75 170.81
C ALA A 389 39.16 69.31 169.41
N GLU A 390 39.97 68.47 168.78
CA GLU A 390 40.00 68.10 167.36
C GLU A 390 38.71 67.42 166.82
N THR A 391 38.27 67.83 165.61
CA THR A 391 37.06 67.32 164.95
C THR A 391 37.33 66.79 163.53
N PRO A 392 36.90 65.57 163.17
CA PRO A 392 36.83 65.09 161.79
C PRO A 392 35.44 65.35 161.15
N THR A 393 35.26 64.83 159.93
CA THR A 393 33.98 64.61 159.18
C THR A 393 33.52 65.64 158.13
N VAL A 394 32.88 65.07 157.10
CA VAL A 394 32.14 65.58 155.92
C VAL A 394 32.00 67.09 155.62
N THR A 395 32.16 67.41 154.33
CA THR A 395 31.05 67.98 153.53
C THR A 395 31.08 67.40 152.11
N SER A 396 29.92 67.32 151.44
CA SER A 396 29.76 66.88 150.04
C SER A 396 29.18 68.02 149.20
N ALA A 397 29.57 68.11 147.91
CA ALA A 397 28.75 68.50 146.75
C ALA A 397 29.56 69.18 145.61
N ALA A 398 28.91 69.26 144.44
CA ALA A 398 29.11 70.22 143.34
C ALA A 398 30.27 70.03 142.32
N SER A 399 29.91 69.35 141.22
CA SER A 399 29.71 70.00 139.89
C SER A 399 30.87 70.24 138.91
N ALA A 400 30.70 69.62 137.72
CA ALA A 400 30.96 70.13 136.35
C ALA A 400 32.35 70.08 135.68
N ALA A 401 32.28 69.72 134.37
CA ALA A 401 33.24 69.90 133.27
C ALA A 401 34.52 69.03 133.28
N SER A 402 35.04 68.52 132.16
CA SER A 402 34.78 68.83 130.73
C SER A 402 34.77 67.61 129.78
N ALA A 403 34.26 67.86 128.57
CA ALA A 403 34.26 67.10 127.29
C ALA A 403 35.63 66.50 126.83
N PRO A 404 35.73 65.70 125.74
CA PRO A 404 34.78 65.46 124.62
C PRO A 404 34.42 63.95 124.38
N GLU A 405 33.48 63.49 123.53
CA GLU A 405 33.00 63.83 122.16
C GLU A 405 34.05 63.61 121.04
N SER A 406 33.76 63.09 119.83
CA SER A 406 32.55 62.50 119.19
C SER A 406 32.97 61.20 118.41
N GLY A 407 32.12 60.29 117.89
CA GLY A 407 31.02 60.45 116.90
C GLY A 407 31.59 60.59 115.47
N ASP A 408 31.14 59.86 114.42
CA ASP A 408 29.96 58.98 114.26
C ASP A 408 30.05 58.00 113.03
N GLU A 409 28.96 57.25 112.72
CA GLU A 409 28.68 56.26 111.63
C GLU A 409 28.99 56.68 110.15
N GLY A 410 28.99 55.83 109.09
CA GLY A 410 28.74 54.37 108.91
C GLY A 410 28.59 53.91 107.42
N ALA A 411 28.20 52.64 107.19
CA ALA A 411 27.66 51.97 105.95
C ALA A 411 28.54 51.55 104.72
N GLU A 412 28.60 50.22 104.47
CA GLU A 412 28.60 49.47 103.17
C GLU A 412 29.74 49.69 102.11
N VAL A 413 29.84 49.08 100.90
CA VAL A 413 28.95 48.25 100.00
C VAL A 413 29.72 47.20 99.13
N HIS A 414 29.03 46.46 98.24
CA HIS A 414 29.52 45.45 97.25
C HIS A 414 30.18 46.01 95.95
N GLU A 415 31.00 45.19 95.25
CA GLU A 415 30.74 44.73 93.84
C GLU A 415 31.64 43.55 93.36
N ILE A 416 31.47 43.08 92.11
CA ILE A 416 32.00 41.81 91.51
C ILE A 416 32.30 42.02 89.99
N GLU A 417 33.37 41.45 89.39
CA GLU A 417 33.32 40.84 88.03
C GLU A 417 34.58 40.06 87.55
N VAL A 418 34.49 39.44 86.35
CA VAL A 418 35.46 38.51 85.70
C VAL A 418 35.63 38.87 84.20
N PRO A 419 36.81 38.70 83.55
CA PRO A 419 37.04 39.24 82.19
C PRO A 419 37.17 38.24 81.01
N ARG A 420 36.56 38.61 79.86
CA ARG A 420 37.05 38.55 78.43
C ARG A 420 37.44 37.21 77.73
N ALA A 421 37.57 37.10 76.39
CA ALA A 421 36.93 37.70 75.18
C ALA A 421 37.56 37.16 73.84
N VAL A 422 36.93 37.46 72.68
CA VAL A 422 37.43 37.55 71.25
C VAL A 422 38.08 36.33 70.50
N GLU A 423 37.59 35.90 69.32
CA GLU A 423 37.94 36.20 67.87
C GLU A 423 39.15 35.35 67.30
N SER A 424 39.52 35.21 66.00
CA SER A 424 39.12 35.74 64.65
C SER A 424 39.44 34.76 63.46
N GLU A 425 39.05 35.11 62.21
CA GLU A 425 39.65 34.81 60.85
C GLU A 425 39.88 33.35 60.35
N GLU A 426 39.64 32.90 59.09
CA GLU A 426 39.89 33.31 57.66
C GLU A 426 41.21 32.77 57.02
N ASP A 427 41.13 32.02 55.88
CA ASP A 427 41.91 32.20 54.61
C ASP A 427 41.46 31.21 53.45
N LYS A 428 42.22 31.12 52.33
CA LYS A 428 41.89 30.70 50.93
C LYS A 428 43.02 29.83 50.27
N PRO A 429 43.22 29.65 48.92
CA PRO A 429 42.36 29.37 47.73
C PRO A 429 42.95 28.25 46.76
N ALA A 430 42.62 28.30 45.43
CA ALA A 430 43.31 27.73 44.21
C ALA A 430 42.93 26.30 43.69
N ASP A 431 43.05 25.88 42.39
CA ASP A 431 43.13 26.49 41.01
C ASP A 431 43.12 25.37 39.89
N GLN A 432 43.00 25.72 38.57
CA GLN A 432 43.38 24.95 37.31
C GLN A 432 42.49 23.76 36.76
N ASP A 433 42.47 23.33 35.47
CA ASP A 433 42.66 23.98 34.12
C ASP A 433 42.03 23.14 32.91
N LYS A 434 42.20 23.54 31.62
CA LYS A 434 41.49 23.13 30.35
C LYS A 434 41.73 21.67 29.81
N SER A 435 40.95 21.10 28.85
CA SER A 435 41.17 21.26 27.37
C SER A 435 40.34 20.40 26.33
N LYS A 436 39.93 21.06 25.21
CA LYS A 436 39.85 20.73 23.73
C LYS A 436 39.37 19.39 23.07
N SER A 437 38.76 19.60 21.86
CA SER A 437 38.75 18.78 20.59
C SER A 437 37.54 17.84 20.29
N ALA A 438 37.20 17.40 19.05
CA ALA A 438 37.27 18.00 17.68
C ALA A 438 36.49 17.14 16.61
N ALA A 439 36.37 17.65 15.36
CA ALA A 439 36.02 16.98 14.07
C ALA A 439 34.53 16.68 13.70
N GLY A 440 34.22 16.69 12.39
CA GLY A 440 32.88 16.45 11.81
C GLY A 440 32.91 16.15 10.29
N LYS A 441 31.75 16.12 9.58
CA LYS A 441 31.63 16.11 8.08
C LYS A 441 30.18 16.28 7.56
N LYS A 442 29.99 16.54 6.25
CA LYS A 442 28.70 16.76 5.54
C LYS A 442 28.46 15.71 4.43
N LYS A 443 27.20 15.48 4.01
CA LYS A 443 26.82 15.12 2.61
C LYS A 443 25.33 15.47 2.29
N PRO A 444 24.96 15.95 1.07
CA PRO A 444 23.59 16.36 0.72
C PRO A 444 22.86 15.41 -0.28
N GLN A 445 21.62 15.79 -0.67
CA GLN A 445 20.68 15.07 -1.56
C GLN A 445 20.71 15.52 -3.04
N ALA A 446 20.16 14.72 -3.97
CA ALA A 446 19.50 15.15 -5.22
C ALA A 446 18.62 14.01 -5.84
N LYS A 447 17.66 14.35 -6.72
CA LYS A 447 16.80 13.42 -7.52
C LYS A 447 16.61 13.92 -8.96
N ALA A 448 16.57 13.01 -9.95
CA ALA A 448 15.95 13.10 -11.31
C ALA A 448 16.13 11.73 -12.00
N SER A 449 15.16 11.01 -12.61
CA SER A 449 14.33 11.25 -13.82
C SER A 449 15.14 11.49 -15.12
N GLY A 450 14.87 10.86 -16.27
CA GLY A 450 13.70 10.04 -16.66
C GLY A 450 13.93 9.10 -17.87
N LYS A 451 12.85 8.80 -18.63
CA LYS A 451 12.71 7.61 -19.50
C LYS A 451 12.94 7.88 -21.01
N SER A 452 13.09 6.79 -21.77
CA SER A 452 13.37 6.73 -23.21
C SER A 452 12.26 7.26 -24.14
N ALA A 453 12.67 7.71 -25.34
CA ALA A 453 11.81 7.87 -26.52
C ALA A 453 12.59 7.54 -27.81
N SER A 454 11.91 7.04 -28.83
CA SER A 454 12.49 6.64 -30.13
C SER A 454 12.38 7.73 -31.19
N SER A 455 13.23 7.69 -32.22
CA SER A 455 13.15 8.55 -33.40
C SER A 455 12.96 7.72 -34.69
N LYS A 456 12.28 8.30 -35.67
CA LYS A 456 11.87 7.64 -36.93
C LYS A 456 11.76 8.70 -38.04
N ALA A 457 12.54 8.60 -39.12
CA ALA A 457 12.48 9.52 -40.25
C ALA A 457 13.00 8.90 -41.56
N GLY A 458 12.29 9.15 -42.67
CA GLY A 458 12.69 8.80 -44.06
C GLY A 458 12.45 7.33 -44.48
N GLY A 459 11.82 7.02 -45.62
CA GLY A 459 11.03 7.87 -46.54
C GLY A 459 10.72 7.19 -47.89
N ALA A 460 9.62 7.58 -48.55
CA ALA A 460 9.26 7.34 -49.98
C ALA A 460 9.13 5.88 -50.52
N ALA A 461 8.36 5.55 -51.58
CA ALA A 461 7.15 6.16 -52.17
C ALA A 461 6.44 5.21 -53.20
N LYS A 462 5.13 5.44 -53.44
CA LYS A 462 4.32 5.15 -54.66
C LYS A 462 4.48 3.83 -55.48
N LYS A 463 3.44 2.98 -55.45
CA LYS A 463 2.55 2.49 -56.57
C LYS A 463 1.66 1.37 -55.97
N LYS A 464 0.34 1.22 -56.18
CA LYS A 464 -0.64 1.44 -57.28
C LYS A 464 -0.72 0.26 -58.28
N GLN A 465 -1.96 -0.15 -58.63
CA GLN A 465 -2.42 -1.42 -59.25
C GLN A 465 -2.58 -2.53 -58.20
N ALA A 466 -3.73 -3.18 -58.00
CA ALA A 466 -5.02 -3.24 -58.72
C ALA A 466 -5.01 -3.95 -60.08
N SER A 467 -5.22 -5.27 -60.00
CA SER A 467 -6.12 -6.09 -60.83
C SER A 467 -6.90 -7.00 -59.87
#